data_AF-A0A1J1JN25-F1
#
_entry.id   AF-A0A1J1JN25-F1
#
_cell.length_a   1.000
_cell.length_b   1.000
_cell.length_c   1.000
_cell.angle_alpha   90.00
_cell.angle_beta   90.00
_cell.angle_gamma   90.00
#
_symmetry.space_group_name_H-M   'P 1'
#
loop_
_entity.id
_entity.type
_entity.pdbx_description
1 polymer ?
#
loop_
_entity_poly.entity_id
_entity_poly.type
_entity_poly.pdbx_seq_one_letter_code
_entity_poly.pdbx_strand_id
1 'polypeptide(L)'
;MSFSQLDYCQYLLSSPNNYTLNNLAKHLENVSHDTINRYLTKENFTSESLWQNVKKDIQISENSAIIFDDTVLDKRFGKKIELVRRQYSGTEHRVLSGIGLVNCVYVNPELGLFWVIDYRIYDPEYDNKTKTEQNM
;
A
#
# COMPACT_ATOMS: atom_id res chain seq x y z
N MET A 1 -21.08 -2.93 -17.26
CA MET A 1 -20.69 -2.70 -15.85
C MET A 1 -19.39 -1.93 -15.84
N SER A 2 -19.25 -0.90 -15.01
CA SER A 2 -17.97 -0.23 -14.78
C SER A 2 -17.23 -0.93 -13.65
N PHE A 3 -15.97 -1.29 -13.86
CA PHE A 3 -15.09 -1.80 -12.81
C PHE A 3 -14.87 -0.74 -11.72
N SER A 4 -14.93 -1.13 -10.45
CA SER A 4 -14.89 -0.22 -9.30
C SER A 4 -13.81 -0.58 -8.28
N GLN A 5 -13.60 0.31 -7.31
CA GLN A 5 -12.67 0.08 -6.20
C GLN A 5 -13.07 -1.15 -5.38
N LEU A 6 -14.37 -1.32 -5.13
CA LEU A 6 -14.89 -2.43 -4.35
C LEU A 6 -14.59 -3.78 -5.02
N ASP A 7 -14.74 -3.86 -6.33
CA ASP A 7 -14.42 -5.07 -7.11
C ASP A 7 -12.93 -5.43 -6.96
N TYR A 8 -12.06 -4.43 -7.03
CA TYR A 8 -10.62 -4.64 -6.87
C TYR A 8 -10.24 -5.05 -5.45
N CYS A 9 -10.80 -4.40 -4.43
CA CYS A 9 -10.57 -4.75 -3.03
C CYS A 9 -11.03 -6.18 -2.72
N GLN A 10 -12.22 -6.57 -3.18
CA GLN A 10 -12.73 -7.94 -3.01
C GLN A 10 -11.85 -8.98 -3.69
N TYR A 11 -11.31 -8.67 -4.86
CA TYR A 11 -10.36 -9.53 -5.53
C TYR A 11 -9.06 -9.71 -4.74
N LEU A 12 -8.47 -8.61 -4.25
CA LEU A 12 -7.23 -8.68 -3.46
C LEU A 12 -7.43 -9.47 -2.17
N LEU A 13 -8.60 -9.36 -1.52
CA LEU A 13 -8.94 -10.13 -0.32
C LEU A 13 -9.16 -11.63 -0.62
N SER A 14 -9.67 -11.97 -1.80
CA SER A 14 -9.97 -13.36 -2.17
C SER A 14 -8.83 -14.09 -2.89
N SER A 15 -7.84 -13.36 -3.41
CA SER A 15 -6.74 -13.92 -4.23
C SER A 15 -5.35 -13.66 -3.63
N PRO A 16 -4.99 -14.30 -2.50
CA PRO A 16 -3.76 -14.01 -1.78
C PRO A 16 -2.48 -14.38 -2.57
N ASN A 17 -2.57 -15.34 -3.50
CA ASN A 17 -1.39 -15.88 -4.20
C ASN A 17 -1.22 -15.37 -5.64
N ASN A 18 -2.30 -15.03 -6.33
CA ASN A 18 -2.26 -14.57 -7.72
C ASN A 18 -3.13 -13.32 -7.88
N TYR A 19 -2.49 -12.17 -7.71
CA TYR A 19 -3.10 -10.84 -7.79
C TYR A 19 -2.81 -10.15 -9.14
N THR A 20 -2.63 -10.91 -10.23
CA THR A 20 -2.42 -10.33 -11.56
C THR A 20 -3.72 -9.81 -12.18
N LEU A 21 -3.65 -8.77 -13.02
CA LEU A 21 -4.84 -8.23 -13.70
C LEU A 21 -5.46 -9.23 -14.69
N ASN A 22 -4.63 -10.06 -15.32
CA ASN A 22 -5.09 -11.15 -16.18
C ASN A 22 -5.86 -12.21 -15.38
N ASN A 23 -5.41 -12.52 -14.17
CA ASN A 23 -6.14 -13.44 -13.31
C ASN A 23 -7.48 -12.83 -12.88
N LEU A 24 -7.52 -11.56 -12.50
CA LEU A 24 -8.79 -10.88 -12.19
C LEU A 24 -9.76 -10.90 -13.39
N ALA A 25 -9.29 -10.52 -14.58
CA ALA A 25 -10.13 -10.49 -15.78
C ALA A 25 -10.73 -11.86 -16.15
N LYS A 26 -10.07 -12.97 -15.81
CA LYS A 26 -10.63 -14.33 -16.01
C LYS A 26 -11.83 -14.64 -15.11
N HIS A 27 -11.96 -13.93 -13.99
CA HIS A 27 -13.01 -14.15 -12.99
C HIS A 27 -14.13 -13.10 -13.06
N LEU A 28 -14.06 -12.16 -14.01
CA LEU A 28 -15.09 -11.15 -14.22
C LEU A 28 -15.76 -11.34 -15.58
N GLU A 29 -17.09 -11.36 -15.59
CA GLU A 29 -17.85 -11.32 -16.84
C GLU A 29 -17.77 -9.91 -17.43
N ASN A 30 -17.41 -9.81 -18.72
CA ASN A 30 -17.40 -8.56 -19.50
C ASN A 30 -16.41 -7.46 -19.03
N VAL A 31 -15.39 -7.79 -18.23
CA VAL A 31 -14.33 -6.85 -17.84
C VAL A 31 -12.97 -7.37 -18.33
N SER A 32 -12.35 -6.64 -19.26
CA SER A 32 -11.01 -6.97 -19.75
C SER A 32 -9.90 -6.49 -18.81
N HIS A 33 -8.73 -7.12 -18.87
CA HIS A 33 -7.55 -6.68 -18.13
C HIS A 33 -7.13 -5.24 -18.48
N ASP A 34 -7.31 -4.81 -19.73
CA ASP A 34 -7.08 -3.42 -20.16
C ASP A 34 -8.00 -2.43 -19.46
N THR A 35 -9.26 -2.83 -19.21
CA THR A 35 -10.23 -1.98 -18.49
C THR A 35 -9.79 -1.78 -17.05
N ILE A 36 -9.32 -2.85 -16.40
CA ILE A 36 -8.79 -2.80 -15.03
C ILE A 36 -7.51 -1.96 -15.00
N ASN A 37 -6.59 -2.17 -15.94
CA ASN A 37 -5.34 -1.40 -16.00
C ASN A 37 -5.60 0.10 -16.19
N ARG A 38 -6.54 0.47 -17.06
CA ARG A 38 -6.96 1.86 -17.28
C ARG A 38 -7.63 2.45 -16.05
N TYR A 39 -8.41 1.67 -15.30
CA TYR A 39 -8.98 2.09 -14.03
C TYR A 39 -7.86 2.40 -13.03
N LEU A 40 -6.96 1.45 -12.77
CA LEU A 40 -5.86 1.61 -11.81
C LEU A 40 -4.89 2.75 -12.16
N THR A 41 -4.75 3.08 -13.45
CA THR A 41 -3.90 4.20 -13.90
C THR A 41 -4.57 5.57 -13.68
N LYS A 42 -5.91 5.62 -13.64
CA LYS A 42 -6.68 6.86 -13.49
C LYS A 42 -7.02 7.16 -12.03
N GLU A 43 -7.24 6.12 -11.24
CA GLU A 43 -7.54 6.27 -9.83
C GLU A 43 -6.34 6.82 -9.06
N ASN A 44 -6.63 7.66 -8.07
CA ASN A 44 -5.62 8.23 -7.19
C ASN A 44 -5.91 7.80 -5.75
N PHE A 45 -5.23 6.75 -5.30
CA PHE A 45 -5.28 6.32 -3.91
C PHE A 45 -4.25 7.15 -3.13
N THR A 46 -4.75 8.08 -2.30
CA THR A 46 -3.91 8.96 -1.47
C THR A 46 -3.99 8.55 -0.01
N SER A 47 -2.98 8.93 0.78
CA SER A 47 -3.02 8.77 2.24
C SER A 47 -4.21 9.49 2.88
N GLU A 48 -4.59 10.65 2.35
CA GLU A 48 -5.81 11.35 2.81
C GLU A 48 -7.06 10.49 2.59
N SER A 49 -7.21 9.87 1.41
CA SER A 49 -8.35 8.98 1.14
C SER A 49 -8.37 7.77 2.09
N LEU A 50 -7.20 7.23 2.45
CA LEU A 50 -7.08 6.19 3.47
C LEU A 50 -7.58 6.69 4.83
N TRP A 51 -7.09 7.85 5.29
CA TRP A 51 -7.51 8.44 6.56
C TRP A 51 -9.02 8.65 6.62
N GLN A 52 -9.63 9.20 5.56
CA GLN A 52 -11.08 9.41 5.51
C GLN A 52 -11.88 8.11 5.64
N ASN A 53 -11.36 7.00 5.11
CA ASN A 53 -12.01 5.70 5.19
C ASN A 53 -11.93 5.08 6.59
N VAL A 54 -10.78 5.22 7.26
CA VAL A 54 -10.49 4.49 8.51
C VAL A 54 -10.87 5.28 9.77
N LYS A 55 -10.84 6.62 9.75
CA LYS A 55 -10.98 7.46 10.95
C LYS A 55 -12.24 7.20 11.79
N LYS A 56 -13.32 6.77 11.14
CA LYS A 56 -14.62 6.51 11.78
C LYS A 56 -14.66 5.15 12.50
N ASP A 57 -13.76 4.24 12.15
CA ASP A 57 -13.71 2.88 12.69
C ASP A 57 -12.68 2.76 13.83
N ILE A 58 -11.84 3.78 14.01
CA ILE A 58 -10.83 3.84 15.07
C ILE A 58 -11.51 3.90 16.44
N GLN A 59 -11.15 2.95 17.31
CA GLN A 59 -11.60 2.95 18.69
C GLN A 59 -10.50 3.55 19.58
N ILE A 60 -10.75 4.77 20.06
CA ILE A 60 -9.76 5.54 20.82
C ILE A 60 -9.59 4.97 22.22
N SER A 61 -8.35 4.88 22.68
CA SER A 61 -7.98 4.53 24.05
C SER A 61 -6.88 5.47 24.57
N GLU A 62 -6.89 5.74 25.88
CA GLU A 62 -5.84 6.52 26.56
C GLU A 62 -4.46 5.84 26.47
N ASN A 63 -4.44 4.51 26.41
CA ASN A 63 -3.22 3.70 26.34
C ASN A 63 -2.78 3.43 24.89
N SER A 64 -3.31 4.16 23.91
CA SER A 64 -3.00 3.95 22.50
C SER A 64 -1.62 4.44 22.08
N ALA A 65 -1.12 3.90 20.98
CA ALA A 65 0.15 4.29 20.38
C ALA A 65 0.01 4.49 18.88
N ILE A 66 0.85 5.35 18.32
CA ILE A 66 1.07 5.47 16.88
C ILE A 66 2.44 4.88 16.59
N ILE A 67 2.49 3.91 15.68
CA ILE A 67 3.69 3.19 15.30
C ILE A 67 4.02 3.53 13.84
N PHE A 68 5.27 3.91 13.60
CA PHE A 68 5.84 4.07 12.28
C PHE A 68 6.78 2.90 12.00
N ASP A 69 6.63 2.27 10.83
CA ASP A 69 7.50 1.19 10.38
C ASP A 69 7.78 1.31 8.89
N ASP A 70 9.03 1.07 8.48
CA ASP A 70 9.43 1.12 7.08
C ASP A 70 9.58 -0.27 6.47
N THR A 71 9.00 -0.46 5.29
CA THR A 71 9.08 -1.69 4.52
C THR A 71 9.61 -1.42 3.13
N VAL A 72 10.28 -2.43 2.55
CA VAL A 72 10.73 -2.41 1.16
C VAL A 72 9.83 -3.35 0.36
N LEU A 73 8.99 -2.77 -0.49
CA LEU A 73 8.20 -3.51 -1.46
C LEU A 73 9.14 -4.05 -2.54
N ASP A 74 9.33 -5.35 -2.55
CA ASP A 74 10.21 -6.02 -3.51
C ASP A 74 9.72 -5.82 -4.95
N LYS A 75 10.58 -5.22 -5.78
CA LYS A 75 10.37 -5.00 -7.21
C LYS A 75 11.63 -5.36 -8.00
N ARG A 76 12.28 -6.48 -7.68
CA ARG A 76 13.49 -6.98 -8.39
C ARG A 76 13.34 -7.04 -9.92
N PHE A 77 12.13 -7.28 -10.41
CA PHE A 77 11.81 -7.32 -11.84
C PHE A 77 11.20 -6.01 -12.39
N GLY A 78 10.98 -4.99 -11.54
CA GLY A 78 10.29 -3.74 -11.86
C GLY A 78 11.21 -2.61 -12.32
N LYS A 79 12.25 -2.90 -13.11
CA LYS A 79 13.29 -1.93 -13.50
C LYS A 79 12.80 -0.67 -14.23
N LYS A 80 11.56 -0.68 -14.74
CA LYS A 80 10.94 0.45 -15.46
C LYS A 80 10.05 1.33 -14.57
N ILE A 81 9.86 0.94 -13.30
CA ILE A 81 9.07 1.73 -12.36
C ILE A 81 10.01 2.77 -11.76
N GLU A 82 9.71 4.04 -11.98
CA GLU A 82 10.55 5.19 -11.59
C GLU A 82 10.96 5.17 -10.11
N LEU A 83 10.02 4.84 -9.22
CA LEU A 83 10.26 4.78 -7.76
C LEU A 83 11.20 3.64 -7.32
N VAL A 84 11.50 2.67 -8.18
CA VAL A 84 12.28 1.47 -7.82
C VAL A 84 13.76 1.83 -7.69
N ARG A 85 14.29 1.59 -6.49
CA ARG A 85 15.70 1.86 -6.16
C ARG A 85 16.31 0.73 -5.34
N ARG A 86 17.63 0.74 -5.20
CA ARG A 86 18.36 -0.24 -4.37
C ARG A 86 18.23 0.12 -2.90
N GLN A 87 17.68 -0.78 -2.09
CA GLN A 87 17.47 -0.58 -0.65
C GLN A 87 17.81 -1.86 0.11
N TYR A 88 18.32 -1.73 1.33
CA TYR A 88 18.53 -2.89 2.20
C TYR A 88 17.18 -3.42 2.70
N SER A 89 16.95 -4.72 2.54
CA SER A 89 15.81 -5.41 3.13
C SER A 89 16.26 -6.13 4.39
N GLY A 90 15.65 -5.77 5.52
CA GLY A 90 15.87 -6.47 6.80
C GLY A 90 15.45 -7.93 6.74
N THR A 91 14.33 -8.25 6.09
CA THR A 91 13.79 -9.61 5.94
C THR A 91 14.70 -10.52 5.12
N GLU A 92 15.27 -10.01 4.04
CA GLU A 92 16.08 -10.80 3.10
C GLU A 92 17.58 -10.70 3.39
N HIS A 93 17.96 -9.88 4.39
CA HIS A 93 19.34 -9.60 4.80
C HIS A 93 20.27 -9.21 3.63
N ARG A 94 19.74 -8.46 2.65
CA ARG A 94 20.49 -8.02 1.46
C ARG A 94 19.86 -6.80 0.80
N VAL A 95 20.63 -6.18 -0.09
CA VAL A 95 20.16 -5.07 -0.93
C VAL A 95 19.32 -5.62 -2.09
N LEU A 96 18.10 -5.09 -2.23
CA LEU A 96 17.14 -5.44 -3.27
C LEU A 96 16.71 -4.19 -4.05
N SER A 97 16.23 -4.39 -5.28
CA SER A 97 15.51 -3.35 -6.01
C SER A 97 14.05 -3.35 -5.54
N GLY A 98 13.59 -2.24 -4.97
CA GLY A 98 12.25 -2.13 -4.42
C GLY A 98 11.82 -0.68 -4.20
N ILE A 99 10.56 -0.53 -3.78
CA ILE A 99 9.96 0.76 -3.41
C ILE A 99 9.94 0.83 -1.89
N GLY A 100 10.41 1.93 -1.31
CA GLY A 100 10.37 2.12 0.14
C GLY A 100 9.02 2.68 0.53
N LEU A 101 8.44 2.16 1.59
CA LEU A 101 7.14 2.57 2.11
C LEU A 101 7.26 2.72 3.63
N VAL A 102 6.85 3.86 4.15
CA VAL A 102 6.66 4.09 5.58
C VAL A 102 5.18 3.96 5.87
N ASN A 103 4.82 3.06 6.79
CA ASN A 103 3.45 2.90 7.26
C ASN A 103 3.27 3.60 8.61
N CYS A 104 2.08 4.14 8.85
CA CYS A 104 1.66 4.69 10.13
C CYS A 104 0.45 3.92 10.65
N VAL A 105 0.58 3.32 11.82
CA VAL A 105 -0.42 2.42 12.41
C VAL A 105 -0.84 2.92 13.77
N TYR A 106 -2.15 3.12 13.96
CA TYR A 106 -2.74 3.34 15.27
C TYR A 106 -2.98 1.99 15.97
N VAL A 107 -2.54 1.85 17.21
CA VAL A 107 -2.68 0.63 18.00
C VAL A 107 -3.46 0.93 19.27
N ASN A 108 -4.53 0.16 19.49
CA ASN A 108 -5.28 0.13 20.74
C ASN A 108 -4.93 -1.19 21.48
N PRO A 109 -4.04 -1.13 22.50
CA PRO A 109 -3.60 -2.34 23.20
C PRO A 109 -4.67 -2.94 24.10
N GLU A 110 -5.63 -2.15 24.57
CA GLU A 110 -6.71 -2.63 25.46
C GLU A 110 -7.65 -3.58 24.72
N LEU A 111 -7.88 -3.34 23.44
CA LEU A 111 -8.72 -4.17 22.58
C LEU A 111 -7.93 -5.15 21.72
N GLY A 112 -6.60 -5.02 21.67
CA GLY A 112 -5.76 -5.77 20.74
C GLY A 112 -6.04 -5.45 19.26
N LEU A 113 -6.50 -4.24 18.96
CA LEU A 113 -6.88 -3.80 17.62
C LEU A 113 -5.88 -2.78 17.07
N PHE A 114 -5.76 -2.72 15.74
CA PHE A 114 -4.90 -1.76 15.05
C PHE A 114 -5.50 -1.34 13.71
N TRP A 115 -5.12 -0.13 13.26
CA TRP A 115 -5.60 0.47 12.02
C TRP A 115 -4.44 1.17 11.31
N VAL A 116 -4.30 0.94 10.00
CA VAL A 116 -3.37 1.72 9.17
C VAL A 116 -4.01 3.07 8.89
N ILE A 117 -3.36 4.16 9.32
CA ILE A 117 -3.94 5.52 9.29
C ILE A 117 -3.26 6.45 8.30
N ASP A 118 -2.02 6.16 7.90
CA ASP A 118 -1.26 6.92 6.91
C ASP A 118 -0.19 6.01 6.27
N TYR A 119 0.32 6.41 5.11
CA TYR A 119 1.51 5.85 4.50
C TYR A 119 2.25 6.91 3.69
N ARG A 120 3.57 6.76 3.56
CA ARG A 120 4.40 7.61 2.70
C ARG A 120 5.33 6.75 1.85
N ILE A 121 5.48 7.14 0.59
CA ILE A 121 6.43 6.50 -0.32
C ILE A 121 7.79 7.17 -0.14
N TYR A 122 8.83 6.36 0.01
CA TYR A 122 10.20 6.86 0.11
C TYR A 122 10.74 7.31 -1.24
N ASP A 123 10.87 8.64 -1.42
CA ASP A 123 11.34 9.25 -2.66
C ASP A 123 12.31 10.42 -2.45
N PRO A 124 13.54 10.16 -1.99
CA PRO A 124 14.55 11.18 -1.66
C PRO A 124 14.95 12.09 -2.82
N GLU A 125 14.74 11.68 -4.08
CA GLU A 125 15.10 12.51 -5.24
C GLU A 125 14.11 13.66 -5.44
N TYR A 126 12.85 13.46 -5.05
CA TYR A 126 11.79 14.46 -5.13
C TYR A 126 11.56 15.19 -3.80
N ASP A 127 11.67 14.49 -2.66
CA ASP A 127 11.32 15.05 -1.35
C ASP A 127 12.53 15.58 -0.56
N ASN A 128 13.77 15.22 -0.95
CA ASN A 128 15.01 15.48 -0.19
C ASN A 128 14.95 15.03 1.28
N LYS A 129 14.05 14.09 1.62
CA LYS A 129 13.87 13.56 2.97
C LYS A 129 14.49 12.18 3.08
N THR A 130 15.02 11.91 4.25
CA THR A 130 15.33 10.56 4.72
C THR A 130 14.05 9.84 5.15
N LYS A 131 14.09 8.50 5.25
CA LYS A 131 12.96 7.71 5.76
C LYS A 131 12.48 8.21 7.13
N THR A 132 13.41 8.60 8.01
CA THR A 132 13.10 9.11 9.34
C THR A 132 12.37 10.45 9.28
N GLU A 133 12.72 11.33 8.34
CA GLU A 133 12.02 12.61 8.13
C GLU A 133 10.65 12.43 7.48
N GLN A 134 10.36 11.25 6.89
CA GLN A 134 9.01 10.90 6.49
C GLN A 134 8.12 10.52 7.67
N ASN A 135 8.68 10.19 8.84
CA ASN A 135 7.91 9.91 10.05
C ASN A 135 7.40 11.19 10.76
N MET A 136 7.95 12.36 10.41
CA MET A 136 7.58 13.68 10.92
C MET A 136 6.64 14.43 9.96
#